data_AF-H1DKW3-F1
#
_entry.id   AF-H1DKW3-F1
#
_cell.length_a   1.000
_cell.length_b   1.000
_cell.length_c   1.000
_cell.angle_alpha   90.00
_cell.angle_beta   90.00
_cell.angle_gamma   90.00
#
_symmetry.space_group_name_H-M   'P 1'
#
loop_
_entity.id
_entity.type
_entity.pdbx_description
1 polymer ?
#
loop_
_entity_poly.entity_id
_entity_poly.type
_entity_poly.pdbx_seq_one_letter_code
_entity_poly.pdbx_strand_id
1 'polypeptide(L)' 'MKSYYHYFFSKHKAIYLQLARQHGISPYRVYQLAHGSRVKKIFEKDVLQELIRLGIIADIKRW' A
#
# COMPACT_ATOMS: atom_id res chain seq x y z
N MET A 1 11.15 5.55 -18.81
CA MET A 1 9.73 5.36 -18.43
C MET A 1 9.69 4.61 -17.11
N LYS A 2 9.18 5.20 -16.02
CA LYS A 2 9.09 4.50 -14.72
C LYS A 2 8.11 3.35 -14.88
N SER A 3 8.63 2.12 -14.90
CA SER A 3 7.89 0.91 -15.22
C SER A 3 6.78 0.69 -14.20
N TYR A 4 5.54 0.88 -14.63
CA TYR A 4 4.32 0.64 -13.86
C TYR A 4 4.10 -0.85 -13.51
N TYR A 5 4.96 -1.74 -13.99
CA TYR A 5 4.79 -3.19 -13.93
C TYR A 5 5.41 -3.87 -12.70
N HIS A 6 6.18 -3.15 -11.87
CA HIS A 6 6.69 -3.71 -10.60
C HIS A 6 5.58 -4.13 -9.64
N TYR A 7 4.39 -3.51 -9.75
CA TYR A 7 3.23 -3.87 -8.93
C TYR A 7 2.69 -5.27 -9.26
N PHE A 8 2.67 -5.63 -10.55
CA PHE A 8 2.06 -6.89 -11.00
C PHE A 8 2.91 -8.12 -10.66
N PHE A 9 4.22 -7.97 -10.49
CA PHE A 9 5.17 -9.04 -10.14
C PHE A 9 5.52 -9.11 -8.65
N SER A 10 4.96 -8.24 -7.82
CA SER A 10 5.23 -8.27 -6.38
C SER A 10 4.49 -9.44 -5.71
N LYS A 11 5.22 -10.26 -4.95
CA LYS A 11 4.69 -11.42 -4.18
C LYS A 11 3.46 -11.10 -3.31
N HIS A 12 3.27 -9.82 -2.96
CA HIS A 12 2.24 -9.35 -2.03
C HIS A 12 0.98 -8.79 -2.72
N LYS A 13 0.83 -8.98 -4.04
CA LYS A 13 -0.30 -8.48 -4.83
C LYS A 13 -1.68 -8.84 -4.25
N ALA A 14 -1.85 -10.07 -3.76
CA ALA A 14 -3.11 -10.51 -3.17
C ALA A 14 -3.50 -9.66 -1.96
N ILE A 15 -2.53 -9.31 -1.12
CA ILE A 15 -2.74 -8.51 0.09
C ILE A 15 -3.07 -7.06 -0.27
N TYR A 16 -2.38 -6.49 -1.26
CA TYR A 16 -2.71 -5.16 -1.76
C TYR A 16 -4.11 -5.08 -2.36
N LEU A 17 -4.54 -6.12 -3.09
CA LEU A 17 -5.91 -6.24 -3.62
C LEU A 17 -6.96 -6.42 -2.52
N GLN A 18 -6.62 -7.14 -1.46
CA GLN A 18 -7.50 -7.36 -0.31
C GLN A 18 -7.72 -6.05 0.46
N LEU A 19 -6.63 -5.35 0.82
CA LEU A 19 -6.74 -4.03 1.47
C LEU A 19 -7.47 -3.02 0.58
N ALA A 20 -7.18 -3.03 -0.72
CA ALA A 20 -7.86 -2.18 -1.68
C ALA A 20 -9.38 -2.40 -1.68
N ARG A 21 -9.82 -3.66 -1.61
CA ARG A 21 -11.23 -4.00 -1.50
C ARG A 21 -11.84 -3.61 -0.16
N GLN A 22 -11.12 -3.81 0.94
CA GLN A 22 -11.60 -3.45 2.28
C GLN A 22 -11.78 -1.95 2.47
N HIS A 23 -10.86 -1.14 1.93
CA HIS A 23 -10.91 0.32 2.05
C HIS A 23 -11.55 1.02 0.84
N GLY A 24 -11.96 0.28 -0.19
CA GLY A 24 -12.57 0.84 -1.40
C GLY A 24 -11.62 1.72 -2.24
N ILE A 25 -10.32 1.42 -2.24
CA ILE A 25 -9.29 2.21 -2.91
C ILE A 25 -8.60 1.44 -4.03
N SER A 26 -7.88 2.15 -4.90
CA SER A 26 -7.11 1.48 -5.95
C SER A 26 -5.97 0.63 -5.34
N PRO A 27 -5.79 -0.62 -5.78
CA PRO A 27 -4.65 -1.45 -5.36
C PRO A 27 -3.29 -0.80 -5.63
N TYR A 28 -3.21 0.01 -6.68
CA TYR A 28 -2.03 0.83 -6.99
C TYR A 28 -1.79 1.91 -5.93
N ARG A 29 -2.86 2.49 -5.38
CA ARG A 29 -2.75 3.47 -4.30
C ARG A 29 -2.20 2.82 -3.03
N VAL A 30 -2.64 1.60 -2.72
CA VAL A 30 -2.10 0.80 -1.60
C VAL A 30 -0.60 0.55 -1.79
N TYR A 31 -0.17 0.18 -2.99
CA TYR A 31 1.26 0.02 -3.31
C TYR A 31 2.04 1.31 -3.15
N GLN A 32 1.52 2.42 -3.66
CA GLN A 32 2.16 3.72 -3.49
C GLN A 32 2.34 4.05 -2.01
N LEU A 33 1.33 3.81 -1.17
CA LEU A 33 1.41 4.00 0.28
C LEU A 33 2.47 3.08 0.90
N ALA A 34 2.51 1.81 0.49
CA ALA A 34 3.50 0.85 0.96
C ALA A 34 4.95 1.25 0.63
N HIS A 35 5.15 1.95 -0.48
CA HIS A 35 6.45 2.44 -0.92
C HIS A 35 6.76 3.89 -0.48
N GLY A 36 5.96 4.47 0.42
CA GLY A 36 6.25 5.77 1.04
C GLY A 36 5.63 6.98 0.33
N SER A 37 4.55 6.78 -0.42
CA SER A 37 3.76 7.90 -0.94
C SER A 37 3.04 8.63 0.19
N ARG A 38 2.86 9.96 0.04
CA ARG A 38 2.20 10.79 1.04
C ARG A 38 0.75 10.38 1.27
N VAL A 39 0.43 10.21 2.55
CA VAL A 39 -0.91 10.05 3.09
C VAL A 39 -1.63 11.39 2.99
N LYS A 40 -2.70 11.46 2.20
CA LYS A 40 -3.54 12.65 2.04
C LYS A 40 -4.82 12.57 2.86
N LYS A 41 -5.29 11.37 3.19
CA LYS A 41 -6.57 11.13 3.87
C LYS A 41 -6.39 10.26 5.11
N ILE A 42 -7.31 10.41 6.07
CA ILE A 42 -7.27 9.67 7.35
C ILE A 42 -7.31 8.15 7.11
N PHE A 43 -8.17 7.67 6.20
CA PHE A 43 -8.25 6.24 5.87
C PHE A 43 -6.94 5.66 5.29
N GLU A 44 -6.08 6.49 4.69
CA GLU A 44 -4.80 6.00 4.16
C GLU A 44 -3.80 5.70 5.29
N LYS A 45 -3.99 6.29 6.49
CA LYS A 45 -3.26 5.89 7.69
C LYS A 45 -3.66 4.50 8.17
N ASP A 46 -4.95 4.17 8.11
CA ASP A 46 -5.45 2.84 8.49
C ASP A 46 -4.84 1.77 7.58
N VAL A 47 -4.84 2.00 6.26
CA VAL A 47 -4.18 1.14 5.27
C VAL A 47 -2.69 0.93 5.61
N LEU A 48 -1.98 1.98 6.02
CA LEU A 48 -0.57 1.90 6.41
C LEU A 48 -0.34 1.09 7.69
N GLN A 49 -1.19 1.27 8.70
CA GLN A 49 -1.15 0.47 9.92
C GLN A 49 -1.40 -1.01 9.62
N GLU A 50 -2.35 -1.30 8.73
CA GLU A 50 -2.68 -2.67 8.37
C GLU A 50 -1.54 -3.33 7.57
N LEU A 51 -0.86 -2.58 6.70
CA LEU A 51 0.34 -3.04 6.00
C LEU A 51 1.52 -3.31 6.93
N ILE A 52 1.70 -2.53 8.01
CA ILE A 52 2.71 -2.82 9.05
C ILE A 52 2.31 -4.06 9.84
N ARG A 53 1.04 -4.17 10.24
CA ARG A 53 0.53 -5.31 11.01
C ARG A 53 0.72 -6.63 10.25
N LEU A 54 0.58 -6.58 8.93
CA LEU A 54 0.81 -7.71 8.03
C LEU A 54 2.30 -7.98 7.75
N GLY A 55 3.21 -7.16 8.29
CA GLY A 55 4.66 -7.31 8.12
C GLY A 55 5.15 -7.05 6.69
N ILE A 56 4.32 -6.43 5.84
CA ILE A 56 4.71 -6.11 4.45
C ILE A 56 5.70 -4.94 4.42
N ILE A 57 5.55 -4.01 5.37
CA ILE A 57 6.41 -2.85 5.51
C ILE A 57 6.96 -2.86 6.93
N ALA A 58 8.26 -2.66 7.06
CA ALA A 58 8.95 -2.67 8.35
C ALA A 58 8.73 -1.39 9.17
N ASP A 59 8.36 -0.26 8.56
CA ASP A 59 8.22 1.01 9.26
C ASP A 59 7.31 2.00 8.50
N ILE A 60 6.44 2.75 9.21
CA ILE A 60 5.82 3.97 8.67
C ILE A 60 6.97 4.95 8.52
N LYS A 61 7.39 5.18 7.28
CA LYS A 61 8.34 6.22 6.93
C LYS A 61 7.78 7.56 7.42
N ARG A 62 8.26 8.00 8.58
CA ARG A 62 7.86 9.23 9.29
C ARG A 62 8.56 10.39 8.59
N TRP A 63 7.85 11.03 7.67
CA TRP A 63 8.24 12.32 7.09
C TRP A 63 7.25 13.37 7.57
#